data_AF-X1K3D8-F1
#
_entry.id   AF-X1K3D8-F1
#
_cell.length_a   1.000
_cell.length_b   1.000
_cell.length_c   1.000
_cell.angle_alpha   90.00
_cell.angle_beta   90.00
_cell.angle_gamma   90.00
#
_symmetry.space_group_name_H-M   'P 1'
#
loop_
_entity.id
_entity.type
_entity.pdbx_description
1 polymer ?
#
loop_
_entity_poly.entity_id
_entity_poly.type
_entity_poly.pdbx_seq_one_letter_code
_entity_poly.pdbx_strand_id
1 'polypeptide(L)'
;TDSNRVLKLKNNLLSSKYELCVERMRYFTEIYKEYPDDPEVIKRAKAVAHTLNNMTIFIRDDELLVGNETSKNLGEKINLDLQRYNNSLEKRATFKKLRRRKVQPFLYRGT
;
A
#
# COMPACT_ATOMS: atom_id res chain seq x y z
N THR A 1 -1.00 -32.16 3.04
CA THR A 1 -0.79 -30.73 2.72
C THR A 1 0.70 -30.48 2.65
N ASP A 2 1.18 -29.82 1.60
CA ASP A 2 2.62 -29.69 1.35
C ASP A 2 3.26 -28.69 2.33
N SER A 3 3.73 -29.23 3.48
CA SER A 3 4.23 -28.46 4.63
C SER A 3 5.39 -27.52 4.24
N ASN A 4 6.23 -27.95 3.30
CA ASN A 4 7.40 -27.19 2.87
C ASN A 4 7.02 -25.88 2.16
N ARG A 5 6.01 -25.91 1.29
CA ARG A 5 5.52 -24.72 0.58
C ARG A 5 4.98 -23.67 1.56
N VAL A 6 4.15 -24.11 2.50
CA VAL A 6 3.57 -23.24 3.54
C VAL A 6 4.66 -22.65 4.42
N LEU A 7 5.67 -23.45 4.80
CA LEU A 7 6.78 -22.98 5.62
C LEU A 7 7.62 -21.91 4.91
N LYS A 8 7.91 -22.09 3.62
CA LYS A 8 8.61 -21.07 2.81
C LYS A 8 7.83 -19.77 2.72
N LEU A 9 6.53 -19.83 2.40
CA LEU A 9 5.66 -18.64 2.33
C LEU A 9 5.60 -17.90 3.68
N LYS A 10 5.48 -18.64 4.79
CA LYS A 10 5.51 -18.08 6.14
C LYS A 10 6.85 -17.40 6.43
N ASN A 11 7.97 -18.05 6.13
CA ASN A 11 9.30 -17.50 6.38
C ASN A 11 9.56 -16.25 5.52
N ASN A 12 9.14 -16.26 4.25
CA ASN A 12 9.21 -15.09 3.36
C ASN A 12 8.41 -13.90 3.90
N LEU A 13 7.20 -14.14 4.45
CA LEU A 13 6.40 -13.08 5.06
C LEU A 13 7.04 -12.55 6.35
N LEU A 14 7.45 -13.43 7.27
CA LEU A 14 7.99 -13.04 8.59
C LEU A 14 9.37 -12.37 8.51
N SER A 15 10.16 -12.67 7.48
CA SER A 15 11.44 -12.01 7.21
C SER A 15 11.29 -10.68 6.46
N SER A 16 10.11 -10.40 5.91
CA SER A 16 9.86 -9.14 5.20
C SER A 16 9.75 -7.97 6.16
N LYS A 17 10.21 -6.81 5.70
CA LYS A 17 10.12 -5.58 6.48
C LYS A 17 8.72 -4.99 6.31
N TYR A 18 8.16 -4.46 7.39
CA TYR A 18 6.93 -3.66 7.30
C TYR A 18 7.24 -2.36 6.54
N GLU A 19 6.56 -2.16 5.41
CA GLU A 19 6.80 -1.04 4.51
C GLU A 19 5.51 -0.23 4.26
N LEU A 20 5.63 1.06 3.98
CA LEU A 20 4.53 1.88 3.48
C LEU A 20 4.54 1.88 1.96
N CYS A 21 3.40 1.56 1.37
CA CYS A 21 3.15 1.66 -0.06
C CYS A 21 2.37 2.95 -0.37
N VAL A 22 2.88 3.73 -1.32
CA VAL A 22 2.32 5.05 -1.70
C VAL A 22 1.63 5.05 -3.05
N GLU A 23 1.60 3.92 -3.76
CA GLU A 23 1.02 3.84 -5.11
C GLU A 23 -0.44 4.28 -5.13
N ARG A 24 -1.29 3.66 -4.31
CA ARG A 24 -2.71 4.05 -4.22
C ARG A 24 -2.88 5.54 -3.88
N MET A 25 -2.14 6.05 -2.90
CA MET A 25 -2.20 7.46 -2.52
C MET A 25 -1.85 8.38 -3.70
N ARG A 26 -0.81 8.01 -4.46
CA ARG A 26 -0.39 8.73 -5.67
C ARG A 26 -1.48 8.69 -6.75
N TYR A 27 -2.01 7.52 -7.09
CA TYR A 27 -3.04 7.37 -8.12
C TYR A 27 -4.35 8.09 -7.75
N PHE A 28 -4.74 8.07 -6.48
CA PHE A 28 -5.86 8.87 -5.99
C PHE A 28 -5.60 10.37 -6.18
N THR A 29 -4.40 10.84 -5.82
CA THR A 29 -4.03 12.25 -5.97
C THR A 29 -4.06 12.68 -7.43
N GLU A 30 -3.60 11.83 -8.35
CA GLU A 30 -3.62 12.10 -9.80
C GLU A 30 -5.07 12.28 -10.30
N ILE A 31 -5.98 11.36 -9.99
CA ILE A 31 -7.39 11.46 -10.40
C ILE A 31 -8.10 12.67 -9.80
N TYR A 32 -7.84 13.00 -8.53
CA TYR A 32 -8.47 14.16 -7.90
C TYR A 32 -7.95 15.49 -8.49
N LYS A 33 -6.74 15.51 -9.04
CA LYS A 33 -6.18 16.68 -9.76
C LYS A 33 -6.70 16.78 -11.19
N GLU A 34 -6.86 15.66 -11.87
CA GLU A 34 -7.31 15.61 -13.26
C GLU A 34 -8.81 15.91 -13.40
N TYR A 35 -9.62 15.48 -12.43
CA TYR A 35 -11.08 15.63 -12.45
C TYR A 35 -11.58 16.43 -11.24
N PRO A 36 -11.21 17.72 -11.06
CA PRO A 36 -11.57 18.49 -9.87
C PRO A 36 -13.09 18.65 -9.70
N ASP A 37 -13.82 18.82 -10.80
CA ASP A 37 -15.25 19.14 -10.85
C ASP A 37 -16.17 17.90 -10.78
N ASP A 38 -15.60 16.70 -10.87
CA ASP A 38 -16.40 15.47 -10.77
C ASP A 38 -17.02 15.32 -9.38
N PRO A 39 -18.24 14.76 -9.28
CA PRO A 39 -18.80 14.35 -8.00
C PRO A 39 -17.84 13.40 -7.26
N GLU A 40 -17.77 13.53 -5.94
CA GLU A 40 -16.82 12.77 -5.10
C GLU A 40 -16.90 11.25 -5.31
N VAL A 41 -18.11 10.69 -5.48
CA VAL A 41 -18.30 9.27 -5.77
C VAL A 41 -17.69 8.85 -7.10
N ILE A 42 -17.74 9.72 -8.11
CA ILE A 42 -17.17 9.47 -9.44
C ILE A 42 -15.64 9.55 -9.38
N LYS A 43 -15.09 10.55 -8.66
CA LYS A 43 -13.63 10.63 -8.43
C LYS A 43 -13.08 9.38 -7.76
N ARG A 44 -13.76 8.85 -6.74
CA ARG A 44 -13.36 7.60 -6.08
C ARG A 44 -13.41 6.40 -7.02
N ALA A 45 -14.48 6.26 -7.80
CA ALA A 45 -14.60 5.18 -8.77
C ALA A 45 -13.46 5.22 -9.81
N LYS A 46 -13.19 6.41 -10.38
CA LYS A 46 -12.07 6.65 -11.28
C LYS A 46 -10.72 6.35 -10.62
N ALA A 47 -10.51 6.77 -9.37
CA ALA A 47 -9.28 6.55 -8.62
C ALA A 47 -9.01 5.07 -8.31
N VAL A 48 -10.05 4.31 -7.98
CA VAL A 48 -9.94 2.85 -7.82
C VAL A 48 -9.59 2.20 -9.16
N ALA A 49 -10.28 2.54 -10.24
CA ALA A 49 -9.98 2.01 -11.57
C ALA A 49 -8.54 2.34 -12.02
N HIS A 50 -8.11 3.60 -11.82
CA HIS A 50 -6.74 4.04 -12.11
C HIS A 50 -5.71 3.28 -11.28
N THR A 51 -6.00 3.04 -9.99
CA THR A 51 -5.11 2.23 -9.14
C THR A 51 -4.98 0.80 -9.67
N LEU A 52 -6.10 0.13 -9.96
CA LEU A 52 -6.09 -1.27 -10.41
C LEU A 52 -5.41 -1.44 -11.78
N ASN A 53 -5.50 -0.44 -12.65
CA ASN A 53 -4.86 -0.46 -13.97
C ASN A 53 -3.34 -0.21 -13.93
N ASN A 54 -2.82 0.44 -12.88
CA ASN A 54 -1.43 0.92 -12.86
C ASN A 54 -0.57 0.36 -11.72
N MET A 55 -1.19 -0.22 -10.68
CA MET A 55 -0.44 -0.69 -9.50
C MET A 55 0.54 -1.81 -9.84
N THR A 56 1.61 -1.89 -9.05
CA THR A 56 2.58 -2.98 -9.21
C THR A 56 1.93 -4.33 -8.90
N ILE A 57 1.93 -5.23 -9.87
CA ILE A 57 1.52 -6.63 -9.71
C ILE A 57 2.75 -7.52 -9.68
N PHE A 58 2.82 -8.43 -8.73
CA PHE A 58 3.85 -9.47 -8.69
C PHE A 58 3.29 -10.76 -8.12
N ILE A 59 3.88 -11.88 -8.51
CA ILE A 59 3.59 -13.20 -7.99
C ILE A 59 4.86 -13.69 -7.30
N ARG A 60 4.76 -14.13 -6.05
CA ARG A 60 5.89 -14.65 -5.28
C ARG A 60 6.10 -16.13 -5.58
N ASP A 61 7.32 -16.59 -5.38
CA ASP A 61 7.63 -18.01 -5.44
C ASP A 61 6.69 -18.80 -4.51
N ASP A 62 6.26 -19.97 -4.99
CA ASP A 62 5.42 -20.91 -4.25
C ASP A 62 3.97 -20.42 -3.96
N GLU A 63 3.51 -19.29 -4.53
CA GLU A 63 2.11 -18.85 -4.44
C GLU A 63 1.17 -19.68 -5.32
N LEU A 64 0.05 -20.11 -4.71
CA LEU A 64 -1.09 -20.70 -5.44
C LEU A 64 -2.29 -19.76 -5.51
N LEU A 65 -2.48 -18.96 -4.46
CA LEU A 65 -3.45 -17.87 -4.44
C LEU A 65 -2.66 -16.57 -4.56
N VAL A 66 -2.89 -15.86 -5.67
CA VAL A 66 -2.20 -14.62 -6.01
C VAL A 66 -3.08 -13.42 -5.72
N GLY A 67 -2.46 -12.25 -5.61
CA GLY A 67 -3.13 -10.98 -5.38
C GLY A 67 -2.46 -10.21 -4.24
N ASN A 68 -1.85 -9.10 -4.59
CA ASN A 68 -1.22 -8.17 -3.66
C ASN A 68 -1.92 -6.81 -3.76
N GLU A 69 -2.23 -6.20 -2.61
CA GLU A 69 -2.85 -4.86 -2.58
C GLU A 69 -1.83 -3.72 -2.50
N THR A 70 -0.54 -4.06 -2.46
CA THR A 70 0.57 -3.11 -2.36
C THR A 70 1.76 -3.61 -3.18
N SER A 71 2.66 -2.72 -3.57
CA SER A 71 3.93 -3.08 -4.22
C SER A 71 4.97 -3.75 -3.30
N LYS A 72 4.59 -4.14 -2.07
CA LYS A 72 5.47 -4.70 -1.04
C LYS A 72 4.90 -6.03 -0.53
N ASN A 73 5.79 -6.97 -0.19
CA ASN A 73 5.39 -8.26 0.35
C ASN A 73 4.68 -8.14 1.72
N LEU A 74 5.13 -7.19 2.55
CA LEU A 74 4.51 -6.84 3.82
C LEU A 74 4.33 -5.31 3.89
N GLY A 75 3.43 -4.82 3.04
CA GLY A 75 3.13 -3.41 2.89
C GLY A 75 1.81 -2.99 3.51
N GLU A 76 1.74 -1.76 4.01
CA GLU A 76 0.49 -1.08 4.31
C GLU A 76 0.24 0.04 3.29
N LYS A 77 -0.99 0.15 2.81
CA LYS A 77 -1.41 1.20 1.86
C LYS A 77 -2.11 2.34 2.60
N ILE A 78 -1.92 3.57 2.13
CA ILE A 78 -2.63 4.73 2.67
C ILE A 78 -3.92 4.93 1.86
N ASN A 79 -5.07 4.81 2.52
CA ASN A 79 -6.39 5.01 1.91
C ASN A 79 -6.92 6.41 2.23
N LEU A 80 -6.69 7.36 1.31
CA LEU A 80 -7.14 8.75 1.47
C LEU A 80 -8.67 8.88 1.52
N ASP A 81 -9.37 7.96 0.89
CA ASP A 81 -10.83 7.97 0.67
C ASP A 81 -11.64 7.34 1.80
N LEU A 82 -11.01 6.48 2.61
CA LEU A 82 -11.67 5.72 3.68
C LEU A 82 -11.37 6.24 5.08
N GLN A 83 -10.23 6.91 5.26
CA GLN A 83 -9.82 7.41 6.56
C GLN A 83 -10.18 8.87 6.71
N ARG A 84 -10.74 9.23 7.87
CA ARG A 84 -10.88 10.63 8.24
C ARG A 84 -9.48 11.20 8.38
N TYR A 85 -9.07 11.98 7.39
CA TYR A 85 -7.75 12.57 7.36
C TYR A 85 -7.56 13.45 8.60
N ASN A 86 -6.66 13.03 9.49
CA ASN A 86 -6.40 13.69 10.76
C ASN A 86 -5.05 14.44 10.76
N ASN A 87 -4.55 14.77 9.57
CA ASN A 87 -3.27 15.45 9.31
C ASN A 87 -2.03 14.72 9.86
N SER A 88 -2.18 13.47 10.32
CA SER A 88 -1.06 12.73 10.91
C SER A 88 0.04 12.43 9.89
N LEU A 89 -0.31 12.25 8.62
CA LEU A 89 0.63 11.88 7.54
C LEU A 89 1.18 13.08 6.74
N GLU A 90 0.85 14.32 7.12
CA GLU A 90 1.33 15.53 6.42
C GLU A 90 2.83 15.77 6.58
N LYS A 91 3.37 15.41 7.75
CA LYS A 91 4.71 15.81 8.15
C LYS A 91 5.71 14.71 7.83
N ARG A 92 6.81 15.06 7.17
CA ARG A 92 7.99 14.16 7.02
C ARG A 92 8.47 13.61 8.36
N ALA A 93 8.30 14.37 9.45
CA ALA A 93 8.61 13.93 10.80
C ALA A 93 7.77 12.72 11.26
N THR A 94 6.51 12.60 10.81
CA THR A 94 5.66 11.44 11.12
C THR A 94 6.26 10.17 10.54
N PHE A 95 6.69 10.16 9.28
CA PHE A 95 7.34 9.00 8.67
C PHE A 95 8.63 8.62 9.41
N LYS A 96 9.42 9.60 9.87
CA LYS A 96 10.59 9.36 10.73
C LYS A 96 10.20 8.69 12.06
N LYS A 97 9.08 9.10 12.67
CA LYS A 97 8.54 8.50 13.90
C LYS A 97 8.06 7.06 13.65
N LEU A 98 7.30 6.83 12.57
CA LEU A 98 6.79 5.51 12.20
C LEU A 98 7.93 4.49 11.99
N ARG A 99 9.02 4.93 11.35
CA ARG A 99 10.22 4.11 11.16
C ARG A 99 10.92 3.72 12.46
N ARG A 100 10.82 4.55 13.50
CA ARG A 100 11.51 4.38 14.79
C ARG A 100 10.64 3.70 15.86
N ARG A 101 9.42 3.26 15.53
CA ARG A 101 8.54 2.59 16.48
C ARG A 101 9.19 1.30 16.99
N LYS A 102 9.09 1.07 18.30
CA LYS A 102 9.53 -0.19 18.94
C LYS A 102 8.74 -1.39 18.41
N VAL A 103 7.45 -1.22 18.18
CA VAL A 103 6.55 -2.24 17.64
C VAL A 103 6.12 -1.85 16.23
N GLN A 104 6.37 -2.76 15.29
CA GLN A 104 6.00 -2.65 13.87
C GLN A 104 6.48 -1.32 13.23
N PRO A 105 7.80 -1.15 13.06
CA PRO A 105 8.35 0.02 12.39
C PRO A 105 8.02 -0.04 10.90
N PHE A 106 7.45 1.04 10.37
CA PHE A 106 7.17 1.14 8.94
C PHE A 106 8.33 1.83 8.22
N LEU A 107 8.92 1.13 7.26
CA LEU A 107 9.90 1.70 6.36
C LEU A 107 9.21 2.44 5.23
N TYR A 108 9.74 3.60 4.92
CA TYR A 108 9.33 4.41 3.78
C TYR A 108 10.58 4.73 2.97
N ARG A 109 10.61 4.29 1.72
CA ARG A 109 11.60 4.70 0.73
C ARG A 109 10.90 5.69 -0.19
N GLY A 110 10.96 6.96 0.16
CA GLY A 110 10.53 8.02 -0.74
C GLY A 110 11.48 8.04 -1.94
N THR A 111 10.92 7.94 -3.14
CA THR A 111 11.58 8.37 -4.37
C THR A 111 11.82 9.86 -4.33
#